data_AF-A0A6G6AWH5-F1
#
_entry.id   AF-A0A6G6AWH5-F1
#
_cell.length_a   1.000
_cell.length_b   1.000
_cell.length_c   1.000
_cell.angle_alpha   90.00
_cell.angle_beta   90.00
_cell.angle_gamma   90.00
#
_symmetry.space_group_name_H-M   'P 1'
#
loop_
_entity.id
_entity.type
_entity.pdbx_description
1 polymer ?
#
loop_
_entity_poly.entity_id
_entity_poly.type
_entity_poly.pdbx_seq_one_letter_code
_entity_poly.pdbx_strand_id
1 'polypeptide(L)'
;MGIEKLLLIDPDFLTVDNISRHYLGMDSIIDNIQKVDALEDRLKRENPDLEIECEGIRFQEIVRKNPNLFYEYDFVFSCVGDTKTNFEINHFFRKIGKTVLYCWLDPYGVGYHNLLVSPQNNGCYMCMNYEDGHLVNNRASFAEKNQIFEKRLASCYSSFIPYNVIAPSSLANKAIEVYLQYLDGEFSSENRLVSEIGSDKQFGKEGFTYSVRYYNCLKNSDLLNVSLRTNISCPECNGDYKVDICKSE
;
A
#
# COMPACT_ATOMS: atom_id res chain seq x y z
N MET A 1 -14.65 13.35 7.25
CA MET A 1 -15.18 12.52 6.15
C MET A 1 -16.33 11.72 6.75
N GLY A 2 -17.49 11.67 6.11
CA GLY A 2 -18.67 10.94 6.61
C GLY A 2 -18.53 9.43 6.41
N ILE A 3 -17.49 8.83 7.01
CA ILE A 3 -17.30 7.38 7.03
C ILE A 3 -18.09 6.85 8.22
N GLU A 4 -18.99 5.90 7.96
CA GLU A 4 -19.82 5.27 8.97
C GLU A 4 -19.06 4.13 9.68
N LYS A 5 -18.36 3.30 8.90
CA LYS A 5 -17.73 2.06 9.37
C LYS A 5 -16.32 1.87 8.81
N LEU A 6 -15.39 1.42 9.65
CA LEU A 6 -14.01 1.05 9.29
C LEU A 6 -13.68 -0.36 9.76
N LEU A 7 -12.99 -1.12 8.91
CA LEU A 7 -12.31 -2.35 9.28
C LEU A 7 -10.80 -2.14 9.26
N LEU A 8 -10.15 -2.37 10.39
CA LEU A 8 -8.70 -2.30 10.53
C LEU A 8 -8.12 -3.72 10.55
N ILE A 9 -7.17 -4.00 9.66
CA ILE A 9 -6.52 -5.31 9.54
C ILE A 9 -5.01 -5.12 9.64
N ASP A 10 -4.40 -5.57 10.72
CA ASP A 10 -2.95 -5.61 10.89
C ASP A 10 -2.58 -6.65 11.95
N PRO A 11 -1.76 -7.67 11.63
CA PRO A 11 -1.35 -8.70 12.60
C PRO A 11 -0.31 -8.19 13.62
N ASP A 12 0.29 -7.02 13.40
CA ASP A 12 1.40 -6.56 14.21
C ASP A 12 0.96 -5.95 15.54
N PHE A 13 1.85 -6.08 16.51
CA PHE A 13 1.80 -5.36 17.78
C PHE A 13 2.44 -3.98 17.65
N LEU A 14 1.92 -3.02 18.42
CA LEU A 14 2.53 -1.70 18.50
C LEU A 14 3.84 -1.78 19.29
N THR A 15 4.94 -1.36 18.67
CA THR A 15 6.28 -1.39 19.27
C THR A 15 6.92 -0.01 19.22
N VAL A 16 7.88 0.23 20.12
CA VAL A 16 8.66 1.48 20.16
C VAL A 16 9.35 1.76 18.81
N ASP A 17 9.82 0.73 18.12
CA ASP A 17 10.47 0.85 16.80
C ASP A 17 9.53 1.35 15.71
N ASN A 18 8.22 1.27 15.92
CA ASN A 18 7.19 1.66 14.95
C ASN A 18 6.57 3.03 15.28
N ILE A 19 6.72 3.50 16.52
CA ILE A 19 5.98 4.65 17.03
C ILE A 19 6.36 5.98 16.38
N SER A 20 7.63 6.14 15.98
CA SER A 20 8.15 7.41 15.45
C SER A 20 7.48 7.84 14.14
N ARG A 21 6.79 6.90 13.49
CA ARG A 21 6.11 7.06 12.20
C ARG A 21 4.65 6.61 12.25
N HIS A 22 4.18 6.16 13.41
CA HIS A 22 2.79 5.76 13.60
C HIS A 22 1.96 6.99 13.90
N TYR A 23 0.69 6.97 13.53
CA TYR A 23 -0.27 7.99 13.98
C TYR A 23 -0.44 8.00 15.50
N LEU A 24 -0.20 6.84 16.12
CA LEU A 24 -0.23 6.65 17.56
C LEU A 24 1.06 7.19 18.18
N GLY A 25 0.91 7.96 19.25
CA GLY A 25 2.03 8.48 20.03
C GLY A 25 2.53 7.50 21.07
N MET A 26 3.66 7.82 21.71
CA MET A 26 4.25 7.02 22.81
C MET A 26 3.25 6.71 23.94
N ASP A 27 2.27 7.59 24.15
CA ASP A 27 1.18 7.42 25.12
C ASP A 27 0.24 6.25 24.81
N SER A 28 0.29 5.72 23.58
CA SER A 28 -0.50 4.57 23.14
C SER A 28 0.24 3.23 23.32
N ILE A 29 1.51 3.26 23.75
CA ILE A 29 2.29 2.03 23.99
C ILE A 29 1.88 1.47 25.35
N ILE A 30 1.17 0.34 25.30
CA ILE A 30 0.89 -0.53 26.43
C ILE A 30 1.45 -1.91 26.08
N ASP A 31 1.90 -2.66 27.07
CA ASP A 31 2.48 -3.99 26.85
C ASP A 31 1.51 -4.88 26.05
N ASN A 32 2.01 -5.42 24.93
CA ASN A 32 1.33 -6.40 24.08
C ASN A 32 -0.01 -5.94 23.46
N ILE A 33 -0.14 -4.66 23.11
CA ILE A 33 -1.30 -4.14 22.38
C ILE A 33 -1.14 -4.28 20.85
N GLN A 34 -2.18 -4.76 20.15
CA GLN A 34 -2.17 -4.80 18.68
C GLN A 34 -2.32 -3.39 18.10
N LYS A 35 -1.74 -3.14 16.92
CA LYS A 35 -1.84 -1.83 16.26
C LYS A 35 -3.29 -1.43 16.00
N VAL A 36 -4.12 -2.39 15.59
CA VAL A 36 -5.54 -2.17 15.28
C VAL A 36 -6.32 -1.74 16.52
N ASP A 37 -6.15 -2.42 17.65
CA ASP A 37 -6.85 -2.10 18.91
C ASP A 37 -6.43 -0.72 19.44
N ALA A 38 -5.13 -0.43 19.44
CA ALA A 38 -4.62 0.87 19.87
C ALA A 38 -5.12 2.01 18.97
N LEU A 39 -5.32 1.74 17.67
CA LEU A 39 -5.85 2.71 16.71
C LEU A 39 -7.36 2.89 16.89
N GLU A 40 -8.11 1.83 17.14
CA GLU A 40 -9.53 1.90 17.49
C GLU A 40 -9.75 2.80 18.71
N ASP A 41 -9.02 2.56 19.80
CA ASP A 41 -9.10 3.35 21.04
C ASP A 41 -8.82 4.84 20.80
N ARG A 42 -7.91 5.14 19.89
CA ARG A 42 -7.59 6.52 19.51
C ARG A 42 -8.73 7.12 18.68
N LEU A 43 -9.16 6.45 17.63
CA LEU A 43 -10.16 6.94 16.69
C LEU A 43 -11.54 7.10 17.35
N LYS A 44 -11.95 6.18 18.24
CA LYS A 44 -13.22 6.30 19.00
C LYS A 44 -13.22 7.49 19.95
N ARG A 45 -12.07 7.89 20.50
CA ARG A 45 -11.97 9.11 21.31
C ARG A 45 -12.12 10.38 20.46
N GLU A 46 -11.68 10.34 19.22
CA GLU A 46 -11.75 11.47 18.29
C GLU A 46 -13.11 11.57 17.59
N ASN A 47 -13.74 10.43 17.32
CA ASN A 47 -15.07 10.32 16.74
C ASN A 47 -15.85 9.14 17.34
N PRO A 48 -16.64 9.37 18.41
CA PRO A 48 -17.39 8.31 19.09
C PRO A 48 -18.47 7.62 18.25
N ASP A 49 -18.95 8.28 17.18
CA ASP A 49 -20.00 7.75 16.30
C ASP A 49 -19.46 6.82 15.20
N LEU A 50 -18.14 6.70 15.08
CA LEU A 50 -17.49 5.83 14.09
C LEU A 50 -17.56 4.36 14.51
N GLU A 51 -18.18 3.52 13.70
CA GLU A 51 -18.11 2.07 13.87
C GLU A 51 -16.73 1.58 13.42
N ILE A 52 -16.02 0.88 14.30
CA ILE A 52 -14.69 0.33 14.02
C ILE A 52 -14.71 -1.15 14.38
N GLU A 53 -14.28 -1.97 13.43
CA GLU A 53 -13.97 -3.38 13.60
C GLU A 53 -12.46 -3.59 13.45
N CYS A 54 -11.90 -4.48 14.25
CA CYS A 54 -10.47 -4.78 14.25
C CYS A 54 -10.23 -6.28 14.05
N GLU A 55 -9.34 -6.60 13.13
CA GLU A 55 -8.86 -7.96 12.88
C GLU A 55 -7.34 -7.98 13.01
N GLY A 56 -6.87 -8.37 14.19
CA GLY A 56 -5.46 -8.48 14.55
C GLY A 56 -4.74 -9.69 13.92
N ILE A 57 -5.12 -10.08 12.71
CA ILE A 57 -4.63 -11.26 11.99
C ILE A 57 -4.32 -10.91 10.55
N ARG A 58 -3.68 -11.84 9.81
CA ARG A 58 -3.35 -11.61 8.41
C ARG A 58 -4.59 -11.63 7.52
N PHE A 59 -4.58 -10.82 6.45
CA PHE A 59 -5.62 -10.80 5.41
C PHE A 59 -6.02 -12.19 4.92
N GLN A 60 -5.03 -13.06 4.67
CA GLN A 60 -5.25 -14.41 4.18
C GLN A 60 -6.04 -15.27 5.18
N GLU A 61 -5.83 -15.06 6.48
CA GLU A 61 -6.57 -15.77 7.52
C GLU A 61 -8.04 -15.35 7.57
N ILE A 62 -8.31 -14.05 7.38
CA ILE A 62 -9.67 -13.51 7.30
C ILE A 62 -10.38 -14.10 6.08
N VAL A 63 -9.75 -14.08 4.90
CA VAL A 63 -10.33 -14.65 3.68
C VAL A 63 -10.66 -16.14 3.84
N ARG A 64 -9.84 -16.91 4.56
CA ARG A 64 -10.13 -18.33 4.83
C ARG A 64 -11.29 -18.52 5.81
N LYS A 65 -11.38 -17.70 6.85
CA LYS A 65 -12.41 -17.80 7.90
C LYS A 65 -13.77 -17.28 7.43
N ASN A 66 -13.78 -16.11 6.81
CA ASN A 66 -14.97 -15.41 6.37
C ASN A 66 -14.68 -14.57 5.12
N PRO A 67 -14.62 -15.18 3.92
CA PRO A 67 -14.41 -14.43 2.67
C PRO A 67 -15.53 -13.43 2.38
N ASN A 68 -16.70 -13.60 3.01
CA ASN A 68 -17.84 -12.73 2.77
C ASN A 68 -17.79 -11.42 3.56
N LEU A 69 -16.93 -11.31 4.58
CA LEU A 69 -16.78 -10.11 5.40
C LEU A 69 -16.64 -8.84 4.55
N PHE A 70 -15.83 -8.93 3.50
CA PHE A 70 -15.51 -7.77 2.68
C PHE A 70 -16.68 -7.24 1.87
N TYR A 71 -17.77 -8.01 1.66
CA TYR A 71 -18.94 -7.54 0.90
C TYR A 71 -19.63 -6.33 1.56
N GLU A 72 -19.53 -6.19 2.88
CA GLU A 72 -20.11 -5.09 3.66
C GLU A 72 -19.40 -3.75 3.49
N TYR A 73 -18.21 -3.73 2.87
CA TYR A 73 -17.36 -2.54 2.76
C TYR A 73 -17.27 -2.00 1.32
N ASP A 74 -17.46 -0.71 1.12
CA ASP A 74 -17.53 -0.13 -0.23
C ASP A 74 -16.17 0.07 -0.91
N PHE A 75 -15.10 0.23 -0.14
CA PHE A 75 -13.77 0.60 -0.64
C PHE A 75 -12.66 0.03 0.22
N VAL A 76 -11.50 -0.25 -0.39
CA VAL A 76 -10.35 -0.85 0.29
C VAL A 76 -9.11 0.01 0.10
N PHE A 77 -8.40 0.28 1.20
CA PHE A 77 -7.04 0.80 1.16
C PHE A 77 -6.08 -0.35 1.49
N SER A 78 -5.13 -0.64 0.59
CA SER A 78 -4.03 -1.55 0.89
C SER A 78 -2.76 -0.75 1.19
N CYS A 79 -2.43 -0.65 2.47
CA CYS A 79 -1.21 -0.01 2.96
C CYS A 79 -0.14 -1.06 3.35
N VAL A 80 -0.20 -2.25 2.75
CA VAL A 80 0.69 -3.38 3.07
C VAL A 80 2.03 -3.22 2.34
N GLY A 81 3.13 -3.33 3.09
CA GLY A 81 4.49 -3.25 2.53
C GLY A 81 4.98 -4.52 1.83
N ASP A 82 4.30 -5.65 2.01
CA ASP A 82 4.64 -6.92 1.39
C ASP A 82 4.01 -7.07 -0.01
N THR A 83 4.86 -7.28 -1.02
CA THR A 83 4.41 -7.39 -2.43
C THR A 83 3.56 -8.63 -2.65
N LYS A 84 3.89 -9.77 -2.02
CA LYS A 84 3.15 -11.02 -2.20
C LYS A 84 1.73 -10.89 -1.65
N THR A 85 1.58 -10.31 -0.46
CA THR A 85 0.28 -10.02 0.14
C THR A 85 -0.54 -9.10 -0.75
N ASN A 86 0.08 -8.07 -1.35
CA ASN A 86 -0.63 -7.23 -2.33
C ASN A 86 -1.07 -7.98 -3.60
N PHE A 87 -0.35 -9.02 -4.05
CA PHE A 87 -0.82 -9.89 -5.14
C PHE A 87 -2.08 -10.67 -4.74
N GLU A 88 -2.12 -11.18 -3.51
CA GLU A 88 -3.25 -11.92 -2.98
C GLU A 88 -4.47 -11.00 -2.74
N ILE A 89 -4.26 -9.81 -2.17
CA ILE A 89 -5.28 -8.74 -2.06
C ILE A 89 -5.84 -8.41 -3.45
N ASN A 90 -4.96 -8.19 -4.44
CA ASN A 90 -5.34 -7.89 -5.81
C ASN A 90 -6.18 -9.00 -6.45
N HIS A 91 -5.76 -10.25 -6.31
CA HIS A 91 -6.51 -11.38 -6.84
C HIS A 91 -7.90 -11.49 -6.20
N PHE A 92 -7.97 -11.40 -4.88
CA PHE A 92 -9.22 -11.53 -4.13
C PHE A 92 -10.21 -10.41 -4.48
N PHE A 93 -9.81 -9.15 -4.37
CA PHE A 93 -10.71 -8.02 -4.59
C PHE A 93 -11.13 -7.84 -6.05
N ARG A 94 -10.27 -8.25 -7.01
CA ARG A 94 -10.70 -8.36 -8.42
C ARG A 94 -11.81 -9.37 -8.59
N LYS A 95 -11.69 -10.55 -7.98
CA LYS A 95 -12.70 -11.62 -8.07
C LYS A 95 -14.05 -11.20 -7.49
N ILE A 96 -14.05 -10.44 -6.38
CA ILE A 96 -15.29 -9.96 -5.75
C ILE A 96 -15.76 -8.58 -6.24
N GLY A 97 -15.06 -8.00 -7.22
CA GLY A 97 -15.49 -6.78 -7.91
C GLY A 97 -15.30 -5.47 -7.12
N LYS A 98 -14.40 -5.43 -6.12
CA LYS A 98 -14.18 -4.24 -5.29
C LYS A 98 -12.96 -3.43 -5.70
N THR A 99 -13.11 -2.12 -5.60
CA THR A 99 -12.03 -1.15 -5.86
C THR A 99 -11.05 -1.13 -4.70
N VAL A 100 -9.76 -1.11 -5.04
CA VAL A 100 -8.66 -1.05 -4.07
C VAL A 100 -7.73 0.11 -4.42
N LEU A 101 -7.36 0.91 -3.42
CA LEU A 101 -6.26 1.86 -3.50
C LEU A 101 -5.01 1.28 -2.83
N TYR A 102 -4.00 0.96 -3.62
CA TYR A 102 -2.72 0.48 -3.10
C TYR A 102 -1.80 1.66 -2.81
N CYS A 103 -1.25 1.70 -1.60
CA CYS A 103 -0.41 2.79 -1.13
C CYS A 103 0.95 2.23 -0.71
N TRP A 104 2.04 2.71 -1.30
CA TRP A 104 3.38 2.30 -0.89
C TRP A 104 4.41 3.42 -1.01
N LEU A 105 5.49 3.26 -0.25
CA LEU A 105 6.66 4.14 -0.26
C LEU A 105 7.83 3.41 -0.92
N ASP A 106 8.61 4.13 -1.69
CA ASP A 106 9.94 3.68 -2.08
C ASP A 106 10.95 3.85 -0.93
N PRO A 107 12.05 3.09 -0.94
CA PRO A 107 13.11 3.21 0.05
C PRO A 107 13.62 4.64 0.25
N TYR A 108 13.95 5.01 1.49
CA TYR A 108 14.40 6.37 1.86
C TYR A 108 13.39 7.48 1.58
N GLY A 109 12.16 7.14 1.20
CA GLY A 109 11.14 8.12 0.86
C GLY A 109 11.48 8.91 -0.41
N VAL A 110 12.17 8.29 -1.36
CA VAL A 110 12.45 8.90 -2.68
C VAL A 110 11.18 9.08 -3.51
N GLY A 111 10.17 8.24 -3.28
CA GLY A 111 8.91 8.20 -4.01
C GLY A 111 7.77 7.66 -3.17
N TYR A 112 6.57 8.15 -3.43
CA TYR A 112 5.33 7.66 -2.81
C TYR A 112 4.32 7.40 -3.93
N HIS A 113 3.53 6.34 -3.80
CA HIS A 113 2.65 5.90 -4.88
C HIS A 113 1.28 5.46 -4.36
N ASN A 114 0.24 5.92 -5.06
CA ASN A 114 -1.15 5.55 -4.89
C ASN A 114 -1.66 4.96 -6.21
N LEU A 115 -2.05 3.69 -6.20
CA LEU A 115 -2.57 2.99 -7.37
C LEU A 115 -4.02 2.63 -7.15
N LEU A 116 -4.93 3.34 -7.80
CA LEU A 116 -6.36 3.05 -7.79
C LEU A 116 -6.65 1.96 -8.81
N VAL A 117 -7.20 0.84 -8.34
CA VAL A 117 -7.58 -0.31 -9.16
C VAL A 117 -9.04 -0.67 -8.92
N SER A 118 -9.87 -0.33 -9.88
CA SER A 118 -11.22 -0.85 -10.07
C SER A 118 -11.14 -2.10 -10.98
N PRO A 119 -11.79 -3.23 -10.60
CA PRO A 119 -11.82 -4.44 -11.43
C PRO A 119 -12.53 -4.27 -12.78
N GLN A 120 -13.35 -3.23 -12.93
CA GLN A 120 -14.07 -2.90 -14.16
C GLN A 120 -13.14 -2.27 -15.23
N ASN A 121 -11.98 -1.77 -14.82
CA ASN A 121 -11.04 -1.05 -15.66
C ASN A 121 -9.79 -1.89 -16.00
N ASN A 122 -9.06 -1.44 -17.01
CA ASN A 122 -7.84 -2.11 -17.48
C ASN A 122 -6.69 -2.04 -16.46
N GLY A 123 -5.83 -3.06 -16.51
CA GLY A 123 -4.70 -3.21 -15.60
C GLY A 123 -5.07 -3.60 -14.17
N CYS A 124 -4.06 -3.94 -13.38
CA CYS A 124 -4.17 -4.26 -11.95
C CYS A 124 -2.85 -3.98 -11.22
N TYR A 125 -2.80 -4.23 -9.91
CA TYR A 125 -1.57 -4.05 -9.13
C TYR A 125 -0.39 -4.83 -9.73
N MET A 126 -0.62 -6.10 -10.10
CA MET A 126 0.42 -6.98 -10.66
C MET A 126 0.95 -6.51 -12.01
N CYS A 127 0.26 -5.62 -12.75
CA CYS A 127 0.80 -5.07 -14.00
C CYS A 127 2.12 -4.30 -13.79
N MET A 128 2.38 -3.84 -12.57
CA MET A 128 3.59 -3.14 -12.19
C MET A 128 4.75 -4.08 -11.86
N ASN A 129 4.53 -5.38 -11.72
CA ASN A 129 5.53 -6.33 -11.21
C ASN A 129 5.93 -7.41 -12.22
N TYR A 130 5.54 -7.30 -13.49
CA TYR A 130 5.91 -8.27 -14.51
C TYR A 130 6.52 -7.60 -15.73
N GLU A 131 7.50 -8.25 -16.33
CA GLU A 131 8.13 -7.87 -17.60
C GLU A 131 8.58 -9.15 -18.31
N ASP A 132 8.25 -9.29 -19.59
CA ASP A 132 8.57 -10.46 -20.42
C ASP A 132 8.21 -11.81 -19.76
N GLY A 133 7.05 -11.88 -19.10
CA GLY A 133 6.56 -13.07 -18.41
C GLY A 133 7.25 -13.40 -17.08
N HIS A 134 8.16 -12.55 -16.59
CA HIS A 134 8.89 -12.75 -15.35
C HIS A 134 8.51 -11.74 -14.27
N LEU A 135 8.51 -12.19 -13.02
CA LEU A 135 8.36 -11.33 -11.85
C LEU A 135 9.57 -10.40 -11.77
N VAL A 136 9.30 -9.10 -11.68
CA VAL A 136 10.30 -8.04 -11.53
C VAL A 136 9.95 -7.13 -10.36
N ASN A 137 10.92 -6.31 -9.94
CA ASN A 137 10.67 -5.22 -9.01
C ASN A 137 9.57 -4.30 -9.55
N ASN A 138 8.84 -3.65 -8.64
CA ASN A 138 7.75 -2.76 -9.00
C ASN A 138 8.26 -1.64 -9.95
N ARG A 139 7.74 -1.63 -11.18
CA ARG A 139 8.11 -0.73 -12.29
C ARG A 139 7.71 0.73 -12.04
N ALA A 140 6.87 1.01 -11.03
CA ALA A 140 6.61 2.38 -10.59
C ALA A 140 7.71 2.92 -9.69
N SER A 141 8.59 2.08 -9.14
CA SER A 141 9.63 2.52 -8.22
C SER A 141 10.56 3.54 -8.86
N PHE A 142 10.88 4.57 -8.09
CA PHE A 142 11.91 5.56 -8.35
C PHE A 142 13.30 5.09 -7.93
N ALA A 143 13.41 3.98 -7.20
CA ALA A 143 14.68 3.34 -6.90
C ALA A 143 15.04 2.34 -8.02
N GLU A 144 16.31 2.33 -8.45
CA GLU A 144 16.77 1.34 -9.44
C GLU A 144 16.80 -0.08 -8.83
N LYS A 145 16.57 -1.09 -9.67
CA LYS A 145 16.53 -2.50 -9.24
C LYS A 145 17.89 -3.02 -8.76
N ASN A 146 17.87 -4.17 -8.07
CA ASN A 146 19.05 -4.90 -7.61
C ASN A 146 19.95 -4.14 -6.61
N GLN A 147 19.35 -3.28 -5.77
CA GLN A 147 20.04 -2.58 -4.69
C GLN A 147 19.55 -3.10 -3.34
N ILE A 148 20.42 -3.07 -2.32
CA ILE A 148 20.10 -3.46 -0.95
C ILE A 148 19.90 -2.19 -0.13
N PHE A 149 18.65 -1.91 0.25
CA PHE A 149 18.30 -0.67 0.95
C PHE A 149 18.36 -0.75 2.47
N GLU A 150 18.36 -1.98 3.01
CA GLU A 150 18.32 -2.24 4.44
C GLU A 150 19.57 -1.71 5.15
N LYS A 151 19.34 -1.05 6.30
CA LYS A 151 20.38 -0.74 7.28
C LYS A 151 20.27 -1.65 8.48
N ARG A 152 21.42 -2.01 9.04
CA ARG A 152 21.56 -2.66 10.34
C ARG A 152 22.15 -1.67 11.33
N LEU A 153 21.55 -1.55 12.50
CA LEU A 153 22.19 -0.83 13.61
C LEU A 153 23.28 -1.74 14.19
N ALA A 154 24.46 -1.19 14.47
CA ALA A 154 25.63 -1.95 14.92
C ALA A 154 25.40 -2.80 16.19
N SER A 155 24.32 -2.53 16.94
CA SER A 155 23.94 -3.20 18.19
C SER A 155 22.58 -3.92 18.16
N CYS A 156 21.85 -3.91 17.04
CA CYS A 156 20.55 -4.59 16.92
C CYS A 156 20.56 -5.60 15.76
N TYR A 157 19.90 -6.74 15.96
CA TYR A 157 19.70 -7.75 14.91
C TYR A 157 18.64 -7.36 13.87
N SER A 158 17.95 -6.23 14.04
CA SER A 158 16.91 -5.75 13.13
C SER A 158 17.48 -4.96 11.96
N SER A 159 17.15 -5.39 10.74
CA SER A 159 17.28 -4.59 9.53
C SER A 159 16.07 -3.65 9.40
N PHE A 160 16.26 -2.42 8.94
CA PHE A 160 15.16 -1.53 8.55
C PHE A 160 15.53 -0.69 7.33
N ILE A 161 14.52 -0.20 6.60
CA ILE A 161 14.71 0.76 5.52
C ILE A 161 14.38 2.14 6.08
N PRO A 162 15.36 3.06 6.15
CA PRO A 162 15.10 4.42 6.60
C PRO A 162 14.07 5.09 5.69
N TYR A 163 13.21 5.93 6.24
CA TYR A 163 12.48 6.97 5.55
C TYR A 163 12.11 8.05 6.58
N ASN A 164 11.93 9.29 6.12
CA ASN A 164 11.56 10.37 7.03
C ASN A 164 10.07 10.25 7.46
N VAL A 165 9.71 10.87 8.58
CA VAL A 165 8.32 10.85 9.10
C VAL A 165 7.33 11.57 8.18
N ILE A 166 7.83 12.43 7.28
CA ILE A 166 6.99 13.18 6.33
C ILE A 166 6.42 12.24 5.26
N ALA A 167 7.20 11.26 4.82
CA ALA A 167 6.86 10.34 3.73
C ALA A 167 5.53 9.59 3.93
N PRO A 168 5.29 8.89 5.05
CA PRO A 168 3.99 8.25 5.32
C PRO A 168 2.82 9.24 5.33
N SER A 169 3.00 10.41 5.94
CA SER A 169 1.94 11.43 6.02
C SER A 169 1.60 12.01 4.64
N SER A 170 2.61 12.26 3.80
CA SER A 170 2.40 12.69 2.41
C SER A 170 1.65 11.62 1.61
N LEU A 171 2.07 10.35 1.72
CA LEU A 171 1.38 9.24 1.06
C LEU A 171 -0.09 9.14 1.52
N ALA A 172 -0.35 9.20 2.82
CA ALA A 172 -1.70 9.11 3.37
C ALA A 172 -2.59 10.28 2.91
N ASN A 173 -2.07 11.51 2.92
CA ASN A 173 -2.81 12.67 2.43
C ASN A 173 -3.18 12.53 0.95
N LYS A 174 -2.22 12.09 0.12
CA LYS A 174 -2.48 11.87 -1.30
C LYS A 174 -3.44 10.70 -1.54
N ALA A 175 -3.40 9.66 -0.71
CA ALA A 175 -4.35 8.56 -0.77
C ALA A 175 -5.79 9.05 -0.56
N ILE A 176 -6.00 9.94 0.42
CA ILE A 176 -7.30 10.56 0.67
C ILE A 176 -7.72 11.48 -0.49
N GLU A 177 -6.81 12.26 -1.07
CA GLU A 177 -7.09 13.08 -2.26
C GLU A 177 -7.56 12.21 -3.44
N VAL A 178 -6.85 11.11 -3.74
CA VAL A 178 -7.22 10.16 -4.81
C VAL A 178 -8.56 9.48 -4.52
N TYR A 179 -8.84 9.15 -3.25
CA TYR A 179 -10.13 8.59 -2.86
C TYR A 179 -11.28 9.58 -3.06
N LEU A 180 -11.10 10.85 -2.70
CA LEU A 180 -12.11 11.89 -2.94
C LEU A 180 -12.38 12.09 -4.44
N GLN A 181 -11.32 12.16 -5.26
CA GLN A 181 -11.45 12.22 -6.73
C GLN A 181 -12.17 10.99 -7.30
N TYR A 182 -11.94 9.80 -6.72
CA TYR A 182 -12.69 8.60 -7.08
C TYR A 182 -14.18 8.72 -6.76
N LEU A 183 -14.54 9.23 -5.56
CA LEU A 183 -15.93 9.47 -5.18
C LEU A 183 -16.62 10.50 -6.08
N ASP A 184 -15.88 11.50 -6.55
CA ASP A 184 -16.35 12.52 -7.51
C ASP A 184 -16.45 11.98 -8.96
N GLY A 185 -16.03 10.73 -9.19
CA GLY A 185 -16.16 10.05 -10.48
C GLY A 185 -15.04 10.33 -11.49
N GLU A 186 -13.97 11.02 -11.09
CA GLU A 186 -12.85 11.41 -11.98
C GLU A 186 -12.14 10.21 -12.63
N PHE A 187 -12.14 9.06 -11.97
CA PHE A 187 -11.46 7.83 -12.42
C PHE A 187 -12.43 6.72 -12.84
N SER A 188 -13.66 7.09 -13.22
CA SER A 188 -14.71 6.13 -13.58
C SER A 188 -14.38 5.24 -14.79
N SER A 189 -13.53 5.69 -15.71
CA SER A 189 -13.21 4.99 -16.96
C SER A 189 -11.81 4.36 -17.02
N GLU A 190 -10.96 4.62 -16.02
CA GLU A 190 -9.59 4.14 -16.02
C GLU A 190 -9.00 4.01 -14.61
N ASN A 191 -8.15 2.99 -14.44
CA ASN A 191 -7.31 2.86 -13.24
C ASN A 191 -6.18 3.89 -13.28
N ARG A 192 -5.75 4.38 -12.12
CA ARG A 192 -4.81 5.50 -12.02
C ARG A 192 -3.63 5.19 -11.10
N LEU A 193 -2.42 5.46 -11.59
CA LEU A 193 -1.22 5.54 -10.77
C LEU A 193 -0.89 7.02 -10.54
N VAL A 194 -0.96 7.45 -9.29
CA VAL A 194 -0.53 8.77 -8.83
C VAL A 194 0.72 8.60 -7.98
N SER A 195 1.81 9.26 -8.37
CA SER A 195 3.10 9.23 -7.68
C SER A 195 3.50 10.63 -7.24
N GLU A 196 4.30 10.70 -6.18
CA GLU A 196 4.96 11.93 -5.77
C GLU A 196 6.44 11.66 -5.56
N ILE A 197 7.27 12.60 -5.99
CA ILE A 197 8.71 12.56 -5.71
C ILE A 197 8.91 13.08 -4.29
N GLY A 198 9.50 12.25 -3.45
CA GLY A 198 9.78 12.57 -2.06
C GLY A 198 11.13 13.27 -1.87
N SER A 199 11.65 13.18 -0.65
CA SER A 199 12.95 13.78 -0.31
C SER A 199 14.07 12.83 -0.69
N ASP A 200 14.65 13.04 -1.87
CA ASP A 200 15.72 12.24 -2.45
C ASP A 200 17.10 12.41 -1.79
N LYS A 201 17.28 13.45 -0.96
CA LYS A 201 18.58 13.88 -0.43
C LYS A 201 19.35 12.79 0.29
N GLN A 202 18.68 11.93 1.06
CA GLN A 202 19.37 10.83 1.76
C GLN A 202 19.68 9.68 0.82
N PHE A 203 18.77 9.34 -0.10
CA PHE A 203 18.91 8.22 -1.04
C PHE A 203 20.19 8.38 -1.89
N GLY A 204 20.39 9.54 -2.49
CA GLY A 204 21.61 9.83 -3.27
C GLY A 204 22.89 9.91 -2.41
N LYS A 205 22.80 10.43 -1.17
CA LYS A 205 23.95 10.50 -0.25
C LYS A 205 24.47 9.13 0.18
N GLU A 206 23.57 8.14 0.27
CA GLU A 206 23.92 6.75 0.59
C GLU A 206 24.49 6.01 -0.64
N GLY A 207 24.55 6.66 -1.81
CA GLY A 207 25.09 6.08 -3.04
C GLY A 207 24.10 5.23 -3.83
N PHE A 208 22.80 5.29 -3.51
CA PHE A 208 21.80 4.58 -4.29
C PHE A 208 21.51 5.26 -5.63
N THR A 209 21.16 4.43 -6.61
CA THR A 209 20.84 4.83 -7.97
C THR A 209 19.32 4.94 -8.16
N TYR A 210 18.90 6.01 -8.82
CA TYR A 210 17.50 6.27 -9.16
C TYR A 210 17.12 5.54 -10.45
N SER A 211 15.87 5.11 -10.57
CA SER A 211 15.38 4.43 -11.76
C SER A 211 15.26 5.39 -12.95
N VAL A 212 15.19 4.82 -14.16
CA VAL A 212 14.87 5.59 -15.38
C VAL A 212 13.54 6.34 -15.23
N ARG A 213 12.56 5.75 -14.54
CA ARG A 213 11.26 6.39 -14.29
C ARG A 213 11.40 7.66 -13.48
N TYR A 214 12.21 7.67 -12.42
CA TYR A 214 12.46 8.86 -11.60
C TYR A 214 12.93 10.04 -12.45
N TYR A 215 13.95 9.82 -13.30
CA TYR A 215 14.47 10.88 -14.18
C TYR A 215 13.45 11.33 -15.24
N ASN A 216 12.62 10.43 -15.74
CA ASN A 216 11.56 10.79 -16.68
C ASN A 216 10.49 11.66 -16.00
N CYS A 217 10.08 11.32 -14.77
CA CYS A 217 9.13 12.10 -13.99
C CYS A 217 9.67 13.48 -13.59
N LEU A 218 10.99 13.62 -13.35
CA LEU A 218 11.61 14.93 -13.13
C LEU A 218 11.57 15.81 -14.38
N LYS A 219 11.69 15.22 -15.58
CA LYS A 219 11.63 15.95 -16.85
C LYS A 219 10.20 16.30 -17.25
N ASN A 220 9.24 15.44 -16.91
CA ASN A 220 7.84 15.61 -17.21
C ASN A 220 6.97 15.15 -16.02
N SER A 221 6.41 16.12 -15.29
CA SER A 221 5.54 15.89 -14.13
C SER A 221 4.25 15.15 -14.49
N ASP A 222 3.79 15.19 -15.73
CA ASP A 222 2.57 14.47 -16.14
C ASP A 222 2.74 12.95 -15.99
N LEU A 223 3.98 12.45 -16.00
CA LEU A 223 4.29 11.04 -15.77
C LEU A 223 4.12 10.60 -14.29
N LEU A 224 3.87 11.55 -13.39
CA LEU A 224 3.51 11.28 -12.01
C LEU A 224 2.04 10.88 -11.87
N ASN A 225 1.16 11.27 -12.79
CA ASN A 225 -0.26 10.93 -12.77
C ASN A 225 -0.65 10.29 -14.09
N VAL A 226 -0.64 8.95 -14.14
CA VAL A 226 -0.81 8.19 -15.39
C VAL A 226 -1.94 7.19 -15.29
N SER A 227 -2.67 7.02 -16.39
CA SER A 227 -3.62 5.93 -16.55
C SER A 227 -2.89 4.59 -16.57
N LEU A 228 -3.35 3.64 -15.79
CA LEU A 228 -2.82 2.29 -15.78
C LEU A 228 -3.23 1.56 -17.06
N ARG A 229 -2.25 0.90 -17.70
CA ARG A 229 -2.49 0.04 -18.87
C ARG A 229 -2.32 -1.42 -18.48
N THR A 230 -3.09 -2.29 -19.12
CA THR A 230 -2.90 -3.74 -18.99
C THR A 230 -1.51 -4.10 -19.48
N ASN A 231 -0.76 -4.79 -18.64
CA ASN A 231 0.51 -5.39 -19.01
C ASN A 231 0.25 -6.81 -19.53
N ILE A 232 0.64 -7.08 -20.78
CA ILE A 232 0.46 -8.37 -21.44
C ILE A 232 1.22 -9.53 -20.77
N SER A 233 2.20 -9.22 -19.92
CA SER A 233 2.93 -10.20 -19.11
C SER A 233 2.31 -10.44 -17.73
N CYS A 234 1.23 -9.74 -17.38
CA CYS A 234 0.61 -9.86 -16.06
C CYS A 234 -0.23 -11.15 -15.97
N PRO A 235 0.12 -12.10 -15.09
CA PRO A 235 -0.59 -13.37 -15.01
C PRO A 235 -2.03 -13.20 -14.50
N GLU A 236 -2.31 -12.19 -13.66
CA GLU A 236 -3.68 -11.90 -13.22
C GLU A 236 -4.56 -11.43 -14.38
N CYS A 237 -4.07 -10.47 -15.19
CA CYS A 237 -4.83 -9.93 -16.31
C CYS A 237 -5.02 -10.95 -17.44
N ASN A 238 -4.10 -11.90 -17.58
CA ASN A 238 -4.19 -12.99 -18.55
C ASN A 238 -5.00 -14.20 -18.04
N GLY A 239 -5.38 -14.22 -16.76
CA GLY A 239 -6.10 -15.34 -16.14
C GLY A 239 -5.22 -16.54 -15.76
N ASP A 240 -3.89 -16.38 -15.77
CA ASP A 240 -2.89 -17.39 -15.43
C ASP A 240 -2.54 -17.42 -13.93
N TYR A 241 -2.95 -16.41 -13.15
CA TYR A 241 -2.76 -16.42 -11.70
C TYR A 241 -3.80 -17.33 -11.02
N LYS A 242 -3.34 -18.44 -10.42
CA LYS A 242 -4.20 -19.52 -9.88
C LYS A 242 -4.14 -19.67 -8.35
N VAL A 243 -3.71 -18.65 -7.62
CA VAL A 243 -3.58 -18.76 -6.15
C VAL A 243 -4.96 -18.83 -5.50
N ASP A 244 -5.29 -19.98 -4.91
CA ASP A 244 -6.50 -20.16 -4.10
C ASP A 244 -6.22 -19.76 -2.65
N ILE A 245 -6.47 -18.48 -2.33
CA ILE A 245 -6.23 -17.91 -0.99
C ILE A 245 -7.10 -18.60 0.07
N CYS A 246 -8.25 -19.17 -0.33
CA CYS A 246 -9.12 -19.91 0.57
C CYS A 246 -8.53 -21.29 0.96
N LYS A 247 -7.50 -21.77 0.26
CA LYS A 247 -6.89 -23.10 0.46
C LYS A 247 -5.38 -23.11 0.63
N SER A 248 -4.69 -21.97 0.47
CA SER A 248 -3.26 -21.90 0.72
C SER A 248 -2.99 -22.13 2.21
N GLU A 249 -2.12 -23.09 2.54
CA GLU A 249 -1.58 -23.28 3.90
C GLU A 249 -0.46 -22.27 4.20
#